data_AF-A0A536ZKX7-F1
#
_entry.id   AF-A0A536ZKX7-F1
#
_cell.length_a   1.000
_cell.length_b   1.000
_cell.length_c   1.000
_cell.angle_alpha   90.00
_cell.angle_beta   90.00
_cell.angle_gamma   90.00
#
_symmetry.space_group_name_H-M   'P 1'
#
loop_
_entity.id
_entity.type
_entity.pdbx_description
1 polymer ?
#
loop_
_entity_poly.entity_id
_entity_poly.type
_entity_poly.pdbx_seq_one_letter_code
_entity_poly.pdbx_strand_id
1 'polypeptide(L)'
;MQPAHTTMKLTVQQPSAREIKIKLLLAGGQSAALVVPPEHPVLAQLLAAVAGADGGSHAPHPSVFQIPMEGGRASLAFAAHQLVGVITDPAVLIHGDAPSDADVAVRVPSSAVAAAAAATGAAQDQGALVRHPVVQIDSFLTGSELAWLMQLVFAAESAFVPARVSDNKEDYRHSFMMSAPDALKQLFVSKINAVMPEVMPQLRLGRFAVGAIDCQVTASVDGSYFKVHTDAGVNETYKRQFTYVYYFNREPKGFTGGELRVYDDTIRNGKLVATESYQLIEPRHNSIVFFQAAIMHEVMPVHVPSKQFRDSRFTVNGWIERE
;
A
#
# COMPACT_ATOMS: atom_id res chain seq x y z
N MET A 1 18.30 -41.90 -28.46
CA MET A 1 18.67 -40.73 -27.65
C MET A 1 17.51 -40.45 -26.71
N GLN A 2 17.68 -40.72 -25.42
CA GLN A 2 16.73 -40.24 -24.40
C GLN A 2 16.93 -38.72 -24.23
N PRO A 3 15.87 -37.91 -24.16
CA PRO A 3 16.02 -36.51 -23.80
C PRO A 3 16.42 -36.42 -22.32
N ALA A 4 17.48 -35.65 -22.04
CA ALA A 4 17.88 -35.35 -20.66
C ALA A 4 16.80 -34.46 -20.02
N HIS A 5 16.15 -34.97 -18.98
CA HIS A 5 15.20 -34.20 -18.18
C HIS A 5 15.98 -33.28 -17.23
N THR A 6 15.96 -31.97 -17.48
CA THR A 6 16.48 -30.96 -16.54
C THR A 6 15.62 -31.00 -15.28
N THR A 7 16.15 -31.55 -14.19
CA THR A 7 15.43 -31.68 -12.92
C THR A 7 15.94 -30.58 -11.98
N MET A 8 15.06 -29.64 -11.61
CA MET A 8 15.37 -28.60 -10.62
C MET A 8 15.80 -29.27 -9.30
N LYS A 9 17.07 -29.12 -8.91
CA LYS A 9 17.62 -29.79 -7.72
C LYS A 9 17.39 -28.94 -6.48
N LEU A 10 16.66 -29.49 -5.52
CA LEU A 10 16.37 -28.85 -4.23
C LEU A 10 17.32 -29.38 -3.16
N THR A 11 17.89 -28.48 -2.35
CA THR A 11 18.70 -28.85 -1.17
C THR A 11 18.07 -28.26 0.09
N VAL A 12 17.60 -29.13 0.97
CA VAL A 12 17.17 -28.74 2.32
C VAL A 12 18.42 -28.55 3.18
N GLN A 13 18.61 -27.35 3.74
CA GLN A 13 19.80 -27.00 4.54
C GLN A 13 19.89 -27.78 5.86
N GLN A 14 18.79 -28.38 6.31
CA GLN A 14 18.75 -29.31 7.44
C GLN A 14 18.29 -30.69 6.96
N PRO A 15 19.22 -31.61 6.64
CA PRO A 15 18.89 -32.92 6.06
C PRO A 15 18.06 -33.84 6.95
N SER A 16 18.04 -33.58 8.27
CA SER A 16 17.28 -34.36 9.26
C SER A 16 15.84 -33.86 9.46
N ALA A 17 15.43 -32.79 8.78
CA ALA A 17 14.09 -32.23 8.92
C ALA A 17 13.03 -33.18 8.36
N ARG A 18 11.98 -33.42 9.15
CA ARG A 18 10.84 -34.26 8.75
C ARG A 18 9.70 -33.46 8.10
N GLU A 19 9.71 -32.15 8.30
CA GLU A 19 8.69 -31.22 7.83
C GLU A 19 9.36 -29.93 7.38
N ILE A 20 8.78 -29.32 6.35
CA ILE A 20 9.10 -27.98 5.86
C ILE A 20 7.86 -27.13 6.07
N LYS A 21 8.00 -26.06 6.86
CA LYS A 21 6.99 -25.00 6.94
C LYS A 21 7.20 -24.08 5.75
N ILE A 22 6.13 -23.82 5.02
CA ILE A 22 6.14 -23.03 3.81
C ILE A 22 5.16 -21.87 4.02
N LYS A 23 5.62 -20.63 3.85
CA LYS A 23 4.77 -19.44 3.80
C LYS A 23 4.72 -18.91 2.38
N LEU A 24 3.52 -18.88 1.82
CA LEU A 24 3.22 -18.33 0.51
C LEU A 24 2.99 -16.83 0.63
N LEU A 25 3.59 -16.07 -0.28
CA LEU A 25 3.35 -14.64 -0.44
C LEU A 25 2.55 -14.45 -1.71
N LEU A 26 1.36 -13.88 -1.59
CA LEU A 26 0.46 -13.64 -2.73
C LEU A 26 0.43 -12.16 -3.08
N ALA A 27 0.23 -11.88 -4.37
CA ALA A 27 -0.04 -10.53 -4.85
C ALA A 27 -1.26 -9.96 -4.10
N GLY A 28 -1.18 -8.69 -3.72
CA GLY A 28 -2.17 -8.06 -2.82
C GLY A 28 -1.87 -8.22 -1.32
N GLY A 29 -0.68 -8.72 -0.96
CA GLY A 29 -0.17 -8.71 0.43
C GLY A 29 -0.71 -9.83 1.32
N GLN A 30 -1.49 -10.74 0.77
CA GLN A 30 -1.99 -11.91 1.49
C GLN A 30 -0.89 -12.96 1.67
N SER A 31 -1.02 -13.78 2.71
CA SER A 31 -0.14 -14.93 2.91
C SER A 31 -0.88 -16.13 3.47
N ALA A 32 -0.39 -17.32 3.13
CA ALA A 32 -0.88 -18.59 3.65
C ALA A 32 0.29 -19.45 4.11
N ALA A 33 0.08 -20.27 5.13
CA ALA A 33 1.09 -21.19 5.64
C ALA A 33 0.64 -22.64 5.43
N LEU A 34 1.59 -23.49 5.06
CA LEU A 34 1.40 -24.93 4.92
C LEU A 34 2.63 -25.68 5.45
N VAL A 35 2.41 -26.89 5.95
CA VAL A 35 3.47 -27.76 6.45
C VAL A 35 3.43 -29.03 5.62
N VAL A 36 4.56 -29.37 5.02
CA VAL A 36 4.68 -30.54 4.15
C VAL A 36 5.95 -31.31 4.43
N PRO A 37 5.99 -32.63 4.16
CA PRO A 37 7.24 -33.37 4.12
C PRO A 37 8.23 -32.79 3.07
N PRO A 38 9.56 -32.91 3.28
CA PRO A 38 10.57 -32.45 2.32
C PRO A 38 10.37 -32.94 0.88
N GLU A 39 9.89 -34.18 0.74
CA GLU A 39 9.68 -34.83 -0.55
C GLU A 39 8.31 -34.51 -1.19
N HIS A 40 7.51 -33.66 -0.56
CA HIS A 40 6.15 -33.38 -1.03
C HIS A 40 6.18 -32.57 -2.35
N PRO A 41 5.51 -33.02 -3.42
CA PRO A 41 5.64 -32.43 -4.75
C PRO A 41 5.23 -30.95 -4.82
N VAL A 42 4.33 -30.51 -3.93
CA VAL A 42 3.90 -29.10 -3.85
C VAL A 42 5.07 -28.15 -3.58
N LEU A 43 6.09 -28.56 -2.80
CA LEU A 43 7.24 -27.71 -2.50
C LEU A 43 8.02 -27.37 -3.79
N ALA A 44 8.29 -28.38 -4.63
CA ALA A 44 8.95 -28.19 -5.90
C ALA A 44 8.11 -27.35 -6.87
N GLN A 45 6.80 -27.59 -6.93
CA GLN A 45 5.89 -26.82 -7.80
C GLN A 45 5.80 -25.35 -7.41
N LEU A 46 5.72 -25.04 -6.12
CA LEU A 46 5.67 -23.67 -5.60
C LEU A 46 6.98 -22.91 -5.89
N LEU A 47 8.12 -23.57 -5.64
CA LEU A 47 9.44 -22.97 -5.91
C LEU A 47 9.66 -22.76 -7.42
N ALA A 48 9.20 -23.68 -8.26
CA ALA A 48 9.28 -23.54 -9.71
C ALA A 48 8.40 -22.38 -10.24
N ALA A 49 7.21 -22.19 -9.65
CA ALA A 49 6.33 -21.07 -10.00
C ALA A 49 6.95 -19.70 -9.68
N VAL A 50 7.68 -19.57 -8.56
CA VAL A 50 8.40 -18.34 -8.21
C VAL A 50 9.64 -18.10 -9.07
N ALA A 51 10.33 -19.17 -9.49
CA ALA A 51 11.54 -19.07 -10.31
C ALA A 51 11.29 -18.60 -11.75
N GLY A 52 10.04 -18.36 -12.16
CA GLY A 52 9.71 -17.78 -13.47
C GLY A 52 10.10 -18.68 -14.65
N ALA A 53 10.10 -20.00 -14.47
CA ALA A 53 10.41 -20.97 -15.52
C ALA A 53 9.28 -21.04 -16.57
N ASP A 54 9.07 -19.96 -17.31
CA ASP A 54 8.29 -19.97 -18.55
C ASP A 54 9.20 -20.39 -19.71
N GLY A 55 8.85 -21.52 -20.35
CA GLY A 55 9.26 -21.79 -21.73
C GLY A 55 10.47 -22.72 -21.93
N GLY A 56 10.41 -23.95 -21.44
CA GLY A 56 11.39 -24.98 -21.78
C GLY A 56 10.90 -26.41 -21.56
N SER A 57 10.04 -26.91 -22.45
CA SER A 57 9.68 -28.33 -22.64
C SER A 57 9.13 -29.16 -21.45
N HIS A 58 7.82 -29.46 -21.55
CA HIS A 58 7.15 -30.71 -21.12
C HIS A 58 6.82 -31.01 -19.64
N ALA A 59 6.84 -30.03 -18.71
CA ALA A 59 6.14 -30.19 -17.42
C ALA A 59 4.90 -29.28 -17.35
N PRO A 60 3.68 -29.80 -17.14
CA PRO A 60 2.49 -28.97 -16.97
C PRO A 60 2.56 -28.26 -15.62
N HIS A 61 2.92 -26.98 -15.62
CA HIS A 61 2.74 -26.15 -14.43
C HIS A 61 1.25 -25.86 -14.25
N PRO A 62 0.69 -26.01 -13.04
CA PRO A 62 -0.71 -25.70 -12.81
C PRO A 62 -0.94 -24.20 -13.00
N SER A 63 -1.89 -23.83 -13.85
CA SER A 63 -2.37 -22.43 -13.94
C SER A 63 -3.01 -21.97 -12.62
N VAL A 64 -3.50 -22.93 -11.83
CA VAL A 64 -4.11 -22.75 -10.51
C VAL A 64 -3.59 -23.80 -9.55
N PHE A 65 -3.02 -23.38 -8.42
CA PHE A 65 -2.75 -24.26 -7.30
C PHE A 65 -4.05 -24.58 -6.57
N GLN A 66 -4.26 -25.85 -6.24
CA GLN A 66 -5.31 -26.31 -5.32
C GLN A 66 -4.66 -27.26 -4.32
N ILE A 67 -4.42 -26.78 -3.11
CA ILE A 67 -3.68 -27.50 -2.08
C ILE A 67 -4.69 -27.96 -1.02
N PRO A 68 -4.96 -29.26 -0.89
CA PRO A 68 -5.78 -29.78 0.20
C PRO A 68 -5.14 -29.45 1.56
N MET A 69 -5.97 -28.98 2.49
CA MET A 69 -5.60 -28.64 3.85
C MET A 69 -6.43 -29.46 4.85
N GLU A 70 -5.98 -29.54 6.10
CA GLU A 70 -6.71 -30.18 7.20
C GLU A 70 -7.15 -31.63 6.90
N GLY A 71 -6.29 -32.41 6.23
CA GLY A 71 -6.60 -33.78 5.83
C GLY A 71 -7.71 -33.88 4.77
N GLY A 72 -7.87 -32.84 3.94
CA GLY A 72 -8.86 -32.79 2.85
C GLY A 72 -10.18 -32.11 3.20
N ARG A 73 -10.33 -31.58 4.43
CA ARG A 73 -11.53 -30.82 4.85
C ARG A 73 -11.60 -29.40 4.30
N ALA A 74 -10.45 -28.83 3.90
CA ALA A 74 -10.36 -27.52 3.29
C ALA A 74 -9.41 -27.54 2.09
N SER A 75 -9.45 -26.51 1.24
CA SER A 75 -8.53 -26.35 0.12
C SER A 75 -8.08 -24.90 0.01
N LEU A 76 -6.79 -24.69 -0.22
CA LEU A 76 -6.21 -23.40 -0.59
C LEU A 76 -6.06 -23.35 -2.11
N ALA A 77 -6.79 -22.44 -2.75
CA ALA A 77 -6.75 -22.26 -4.20
C ALA A 77 -6.28 -20.85 -4.59
N PHE A 78 -5.33 -20.76 -5.51
CA PHE A 78 -4.86 -19.49 -6.07
C PHE A 78 -4.24 -19.67 -7.46
N ALA A 79 -4.35 -18.65 -8.31
CA ALA A 79 -3.70 -18.66 -9.62
C ALA A 79 -2.18 -18.57 -9.46
N ALA A 80 -1.42 -19.36 -10.23
CA ALA A 80 0.04 -19.43 -10.06
C ALA A 80 0.74 -18.07 -10.22
N HIS A 81 0.24 -17.21 -11.12
CA HIS A 81 0.77 -15.86 -11.34
C HIS A 81 0.55 -14.91 -10.14
N GLN A 82 -0.28 -15.30 -9.16
CA GLN A 82 -0.47 -14.53 -7.92
C GLN A 82 0.59 -14.88 -6.87
N LEU A 83 1.39 -15.94 -7.05
CA LEU A 83 2.45 -16.30 -6.11
C LEU A 83 3.68 -15.41 -6.37
N VAL A 84 3.95 -14.48 -5.46
CA VAL A 84 5.07 -13.53 -5.59
C VAL A 84 6.32 -13.99 -4.83
N GLY A 85 6.20 -14.96 -3.93
CA GLY A 85 7.33 -15.50 -3.18
C GLY A 85 6.97 -16.67 -2.27
N VAL A 86 8.00 -17.44 -1.89
CA VAL A 86 7.89 -18.58 -0.98
C VAL A 86 8.99 -18.47 0.07
N ILE A 87 8.62 -18.64 1.34
CA ILE A 87 9.55 -18.72 2.47
C ILE A 87 9.48 -20.14 3.04
N THR A 88 10.62 -20.78 3.27
CA THR A 88 10.72 -22.14 3.81
C THR A 88 11.49 -22.19 5.13
N ASP A 89 11.01 -22.95 6.10
CA ASP A 89 11.70 -23.30 7.35
C ASP A 89 11.67 -24.83 7.54
N PRO A 90 12.81 -25.55 7.48
CA PRO A 90 14.17 -25.05 7.22
C PRO A 90 14.36 -24.54 5.78
N ALA A 91 15.46 -23.82 5.55
CA ALA A 91 15.77 -23.24 4.25
C ALA A 91 15.94 -24.32 3.16
N VAL A 92 15.21 -24.15 2.05
CA VAL A 92 15.31 -24.98 0.84
C VAL A 92 15.91 -24.13 -0.26
N LEU A 93 17.01 -24.60 -0.85
CA LEU A 93 17.72 -23.90 -1.92
C LEU A 93 17.45 -24.55 -3.28
N ILE A 94 17.27 -23.71 -4.30
CA ILE A 94 17.14 -24.11 -5.70
C ILE A 94 18.52 -24.07 -6.35
N HIS A 95 18.93 -25.16 -6.99
CA HIS A 95 20.11 -25.20 -7.86
C HIS A 95 19.66 -25.26 -9.32
N GLY A 96 20.00 -24.24 -10.10
CA GLY A 96 19.88 -24.30 -11.56
C GLY A 96 21.12 -24.98 -12.14
N ASP A 97 20.94 -25.89 -13.11
CA ASP A 97 22.04 -26.41 -13.91
C ASP A 97 22.29 -25.44 -15.09
N ALA A 98 23.29 -24.59 -14.98
CA ALA A 98 23.89 -23.92 -16.14
C ALA A 98 25.40 -23.75 -15.95
N PRO A 99 26.21 -23.86 -17.03
CA PRO A 99 27.64 -23.58 -16.99
C PRO A 99 27.89 -22.08 -16.70
N SER A 100 29.03 -21.75 -16.11
CA SER A 100 29.59 -20.38 -16.04
C SER A 100 29.41 -19.67 -17.40
N ASP A 101 28.97 -18.43 -17.50
CA ASP A 101 29.22 -17.23 -16.71
C ASP A 101 28.01 -16.29 -16.79
N ALA A 102 27.88 -15.42 -15.77
CA ALA A 102 27.08 -14.19 -15.76
C ALA A 102 25.58 -14.30 -16.14
N ASP A 103 24.72 -14.60 -15.16
CA ASP A 103 23.84 -13.58 -14.56
C ASP A 103 22.88 -14.14 -13.48
N VAL A 104 22.74 -13.36 -12.41
CA VAL A 104 21.68 -13.30 -11.37
C VAL A 104 21.37 -14.57 -10.53
N ALA A 105 22.19 -14.79 -9.51
CA ALA A 105 21.72 -15.18 -8.18
C ALA A 105 22.72 -14.68 -7.14
N VAL A 106 22.54 -13.45 -6.64
CA VAL A 106 23.35 -12.94 -5.53
C VAL A 106 22.98 -13.76 -4.29
N ARG A 107 23.81 -14.76 -3.97
CA ARG A 107 23.68 -15.54 -2.75
C ARG A 107 24.00 -14.64 -1.56
N VAL A 108 22.99 -14.35 -0.72
CA VAL A 108 23.23 -13.71 0.58
C VAL A 108 23.80 -14.76 1.53
N PRO A 109 24.99 -14.54 2.14
CA PRO A 109 25.57 -15.51 3.07
C PRO A 109 24.69 -15.71 4.30
N SER A 110 24.44 -16.97 4.66
CA SER A 110 23.60 -17.39 5.80
C SER A 110 24.01 -16.76 7.14
N SER A 111 25.31 -16.48 7.35
CA SER A 111 25.82 -15.85 8.57
C SER A 111 25.36 -14.39 8.73
N ALA A 112 25.17 -13.65 7.64
CA ALA A 112 24.65 -12.28 7.67
C ALA A 112 23.14 -12.27 8.00
N VAL A 113 22.40 -13.27 7.51
CA VAL A 113 20.96 -13.46 7.80
C VAL A 113 20.75 -13.97 9.22
N ALA A 114 21.60 -14.87 9.72
CA ALA A 114 21.51 -15.40 11.08
C ALA A 114 21.84 -14.35 12.15
N ALA A 115 22.78 -13.43 11.89
CA ALA A 115 23.06 -12.31 12.79
C ALA A 115 21.88 -11.31 12.86
N ALA A 116 21.21 -11.05 11.72
CA ALA A 116 19.98 -10.26 11.67
C ALA A 116 18.79 -10.98 12.33
N ALA A 117 18.71 -12.31 12.20
CA ALA A 117 17.70 -13.16 12.81
C ALA A 117 17.85 -13.29 14.34
N ALA A 118 19.08 -13.37 14.84
CA ALA A 118 19.38 -13.39 16.28
C ALA A 118 19.06 -12.05 16.96
N ALA A 119 19.26 -10.93 16.26
CA ALA A 119 18.83 -9.62 16.71
C ALA A 119 17.29 -9.46 16.74
N THR A 120 16.55 -10.23 15.94
CA THR A 120 15.08 -10.21 15.88
C THR A 120 14.41 -11.26 16.76
N GLY A 121 15.10 -12.36 17.11
CA GLY A 121 14.58 -13.44 17.96
C GLY A 121 14.42 -13.10 19.45
N ALA A 122 15.07 -12.04 19.93
CA ALA A 122 14.91 -11.57 21.32
C ALA A 122 13.62 -10.75 21.56
N ALA A 123 12.88 -10.42 20.50
CA ALA A 123 11.63 -9.67 20.58
C ALA A 123 10.43 -10.59 20.28
N GLN A 124 10.11 -11.50 21.21
CA GLN A 124 8.80 -12.17 21.18
C GLN A 124 7.75 -11.33 21.94
N ASP A 125 6.66 -11.08 21.24
CA ASP A 125 5.32 -10.64 21.70
C ASP A 125 5.03 -9.15 21.92
N GLN A 126 5.68 -8.29 21.13
CA GLN A 126 5.06 -7.04 20.71
C GLN A 126 4.98 -7.07 19.19
N GLY A 127 3.79 -7.27 18.62
CA GLY A 127 3.60 -7.38 17.18
C GLY A 127 4.38 -6.30 16.43
N ALA A 128 5.18 -6.69 15.43
CA ALA A 128 6.06 -5.76 14.73
C ALA A 128 5.25 -4.61 14.14
N LEU A 129 5.60 -3.36 14.51
CA LEU A 129 4.96 -2.16 14.00
C LEU A 129 5.26 -2.03 12.50
N VAL A 130 4.20 -1.81 11.73
CA VAL A 130 4.26 -1.53 10.29
C VAL A 130 3.92 -0.06 10.11
N ARG A 131 4.97 0.74 9.88
CA ARG A 131 4.79 2.12 9.42
C ARG A 131 4.51 2.14 7.94
N HIS A 132 3.36 2.70 7.56
CA HIS A 132 2.99 2.87 6.17
C HIS A 132 3.69 4.08 5.55
N PRO A 133 4.24 3.98 4.34
CA PRO A 133 4.92 5.10 3.71
C PRO A 133 3.93 6.22 3.38
N VAL A 134 4.35 7.45 3.66
CA VAL A 134 3.65 8.69 3.32
C VAL A 134 4.65 9.58 2.58
N VAL A 135 4.24 10.18 1.47
CA VAL A 135 5.07 11.10 0.69
C VAL A 135 4.44 12.48 0.74
N GLN A 136 5.16 13.46 1.27
CA GLN A 136 4.74 14.86 1.27
C GLN A 136 5.70 15.69 0.41
N ILE A 137 5.16 16.41 -0.57
CA ILE A 137 5.90 17.27 -1.49
C ILE A 137 5.49 18.71 -1.21
N ASP A 138 6.46 19.56 -0.85
CA ASP A 138 6.27 21.00 -0.65
C ASP A 138 6.40 21.77 -1.96
N SER A 139 5.85 22.98 -2.01
CA SER A 139 5.85 23.85 -3.20
C SER A 139 5.28 23.18 -4.46
N PHE A 140 4.19 22.42 -4.30
CA PHE A 140 3.64 21.58 -5.37
C PHE A 140 3.03 22.39 -6.53
N LEU A 141 2.35 23.49 -6.21
CA LEU A 141 1.90 24.47 -7.19
C LEU A 141 2.89 25.62 -7.30
N THR A 142 3.03 26.16 -8.50
CA THR A 142 3.70 27.44 -8.73
C THR A 142 2.93 28.58 -8.06
N GLY A 143 3.59 29.72 -7.83
CA GLY A 143 2.95 30.88 -7.21
C GLY A 143 1.71 31.39 -7.96
N SER A 144 1.71 31.34 -9.30
CA SER A 144 0.57 31.75 -10.12
C SER A 144 -0.60 30.76 -10.05
N GLU A 145 -0.33 29.46 -10.10
CA GLU A 145 -1.34 28.40 -9.94
C GLU A 145 -2.00 28.45 -8.56
N LEU A 146 -1.20 28.64 -7.51
CA LEU A 146 -1.69 28.78 -6.14
C LEU A 146 -2.52 30.06 -5.97
N ALA A 147 -2.07 31.20 -6.50
CA ALA A 147 -2.83 32.45 -6.44
C ALA A 147 -4.18 32.33 -7.17
N TRP A 148 -4.19 31.67 -8.33
CA TRP A 148 -5.41 31.38 -9.07
C TRP A 148 -6.37 30.46 -8.29
N LEU A 149 -5.85 29.37 -7.69
CA LEU A 149 -6.64 28.47 -6.84
C LEU A 149 -7.26 29.22 -5.65
N MET A 150 -6.49 30.07 -4.97
CA MET A 150 -6.96 30.87 -3.85
C MET A 150 -8.11 31.80 -4.26
N GLN A 151 -7.98 32.50 -5.39
CA GLN A 151 -9.05 33.36 -5.92
C GLN A 151 -10.30 32.56 -6.26
N LEU A 152 -10.14 31.41 -6.94
CA LEU A 152 -11.24 30.52 -7.29
C LEU A 152 -12.01 30.07 -6.05
N VAL A 153 -11.31 29.62 -5.01
CA VAL A 153 -11.93 29.07 -3.81
C VAL A 153 -12.61 30.15 -2.98
N PHE A 154 -12.00 31.32 -2.85
CA PHE A 154 -12.60 32.44 -2.11
C PHE A 154 -13.83 33.01 -2.82
N ALA A 155 -13.83 33.07 -4.16
CA ALA A 155 -15.01 33.49 -4.92
C ALA A 155 -16.15 32.48 -4.85
N ALA A 156 -15.86 31.21 -4.56
CA ALA A 156 -16.82 30.12 -4.56
C ALA A 156 -17.36 29.75 -3.17
N GLU A 157 -17.18 30.59 -2.13
CA GLU A 157 -17.62 30.32 -0.75
C GLU A 157 -19.07 29.82 -0.66
N SER A 158 -19.99 30.44 -1.40
CA SER A 158 -21.42 30.07 -1.39
C SER A 158 -21.74 28.75 -2.10
N ALA A 159 -20.80 28.18 -2.86
CA ALA A 159 -20.95 26.90 -3.54
C ALA A 159 -20.55 25.70 -2.67
N PHE A 160 -19.95 25.94 -1.50
CA PHE A 160 -19.59 24.89 -0.56
C PHE A 160 -20.82 24.34 0.16
N VAL A 161 -20.94 23.02 0.19
CA VAL A 161 -22.03 22.29 0.88
C VAL A 161 -21.48 21.36 1.96
N PRO A 162 -22.25 21.02 3.01
CA PRO A 162 -21.78 20.08 4.02
C PRO A 162 -21.33 18.75 3.41
N ALA A 163 -20.11 18.32 3.75
CA ALA A 163 -19.58 17.05 3.28
C ALA A 163 -20.25 15.87 3.99
N ARG A 164 -20.49 14.78 3.26
CA ARG A 164 -21.11 13.55 3.80
C ARG A 164 -20.14 12.38 3.73
N VAL A 165 -20.36 11.39 4.58
CA VAL A 165 -19.69 10.08 4.53
C VAL A 165 -20.60 9.07 3.81
N SER A 166 -20.01 8.05 3.21
CA SER A 166 -20.73 7.07 2.38
C SER A 166 -21.81 6.28 3.13
N ASP A 167 -21.68 6.12 4.44
CA ASP A 167 -22.65 5.44 5.31
C ASP A 167 -23.61 6.41 6.04
N ASN A 168 -23.59 7.71 5.70
CA ASN A 168 -24.40 8.77 6.31
C ASN A 168 -24.36 8.82 7.85
N LYS A 169 -23.29 8.33 8.50
CA LYS A 169 -23.13 8.51 9.94
C LYS A 169 -23.03 10.00 10.29
N GLU A 170 -23.99 10.47 11.08
CA GLU A 170 -23.94 11.79 11.71
C GLU A 170 -22.73 11.90 12.64
N ASP A 171 -22.20 13.12 12.81
CA ASP A 171 -21.03 13.42 13.65
C ASP A 171 -19.76 12.61 13.36
N TYR A 172 -19.60 12.16 12.11
CA TYR A 172 -18.40 11.43 11.69
C TYR A 172 -17.42 12.29 10.91
N ARG A 173 -17.97 13.23 10.13
CA ARG A 173 -17.23 14.23 9.37
C ARG A 173 -17.93 15.58 9.53
N HIS A 174 -17.15 16.59 9.88
CA HIS A 174 -17.60 17.98 9.89
C HIS A 174 -16.66 18.79 9.00
N SER A 175 -17.13 19.16 7.81
CA SER A 175 -16.43 20.01 6.84
C SER A 175 -17.39 20.39 5.72
N PHE A 176 -16.98 21.32 4.86
CA PHE A 176 -17.70 21.65 3.63
C PHE A 176 -16.90 21.19 2.43
N MET A 177 -17.59 20.82 1.34
CA MET A 177 -16.96 20.44 0.09
C MET A 177 -17.60 21.14 -1.10
N MET A 178 -16.81 21.28 -2.16
CA MET A 178 -17.23 21.71 -3.48
C MET A 178 -16.59 20.76 -4.50
N SER A 179 -17.36 20.33 -5.50
CA SER A 179 -16.79 19.60 -6.64
C SER A 179 -15.81 20.52 -7.37
N ALA A 180 -14.63 20.00 -7.73
CA ALA A 180 -13.63 20.82 -8.40
C ALA A 180 -14.11 21.17 -9.83
N PRO A 181 -14.06 22.45 -10.25
CA PRO A 181 -14.30 22.81 -11.64
C PRO A 181 -13.31 22.11 -12.58
N ASP A 182 -13.69 21.88 -13.84
CA ASP A 182 -12.89 21.11 -14.79
C ASP A 182 -11.44 21.62 -14.94
N ALA A 183 -11.25 22.94 -14.98
CA ALA A 183 -9.91 23.53 -15.07
C ALA A 183 -9.03 23.17 -13.86
N LEU A 184 -9.60 23.14 -12.65
CA LEU A 184 -8.89 22.74 -11.43
C LEU A 184 -8.59 21.24 -11.46
N LYS A 185 -9.56 20.42 -11.90
CA LYS A 185 -9.37 18.98 -12.07
C LYS A 185 -8.23 18.70 -13.05
N GLN A 186 -8.21 19.35 -14.21
CA GLN A 186 -7.16 19.18 -15.23
C GLN A 186 -5.77 19.57 -14.71
N LEU A 187 -5.67 20.69 -13.97
CA LEU A 187 -4.42 21.10 -13.33
C LEU A 187 -3.88 20.01 -12.40
N PHE A 188 -4.72 19.51 -11.48
CA PHE A 188 -4.30 18.49 -10.52
C PHE A 188 -4.00 17.15 -11.17
N VAL A 189 -4.80 16.70 -12.14
CA VAL A 189 -4.52 15.48 -12.92
C VAL A 189 -3.14 15.55 -13.56
N SER A 190 -2.83 16.67 -14.24
CA SER A 190 -1.54 16.87 -14.90
C SER A 190 -0.37 16.83 -13.90
N LYS A 191 -0.47 17.60 -12.80
CA LYS A 191 0.56 17.68 -11.76
C LYS A 191 0.79 16.34 -11.06
N ILE A 192 -0.29 15.64 -10.71
CA ILE A 192 -0.23 14.34 -10.05
C ILE A 192 0.44 13.32 -10.98
N ASN A 193 -0.01 13.21 -12.24
CA ASN A 193 0.60 12.30 -13.21
C ASN A 193 2.09 12.55 -13.41
N ALA A 194 2.53 13.82 -13.39
CA ALA A 194 3.94 14.17 -13.52
C ALA A 194 4.81 13.64 -12.35
N VAL A 195 4.27 13.59 -11.12
CA VAL A 195 5.03 13.13 -9.93
C VAL A 195 4.83 11.65 -9.61
N MET A 196 3.80 10.99 -10.15
CA MET A 196 3.52 9.57 -9.84
C MET A 196 4.69 8.61 -10.09
N PRO A 197 5.49 8.73 -11.17
CA PRO A 197 6.65 7.85 -11.38
C PRO A 197 7.65 7.86 -10.22
N GLU A 198 7.78 8.97 -9.51
CA GLU A 198 8.67 9.15 -8.35
C GLU A 198 7.99 8.82 -7.02
N VAL A 199 6.68 9.08 -6.91
CA VAL A 199 5.89 8.84 -5.69
C VAL A 199 5.58 7.35 -5.48
N MET A 200 5.21 6.62 -6.53
CA MET A 200 4.80 5.20 -6.43
C MET A 200 5.85 4.29 -5.75
N PRO A 201 7.16 4.36 -6.11
CA PRO A 201 8.17 3.54 -5.45
C PRO A 201 8.36 3.87 -3.97
N GLN A 202 8.25 5.15 -3.60
CA GLN A 202 8.37 5.59 -2.21
C GLN A 202 7.20 5.07 -1.36
N LEU A 203 6.01 4.96 -1.95
CA LEU A 203 4.83 4.34 -1.33
C LEU A 203 4.86 2.80 -1.33
N ARG A 204 5.97 2.19 -1.77
CA ARG A 204 6.20 0.74 -1.82
C ARG A 204 5.13 -0.01 -2.61
N LEU A 205 4.62 0.62 -3.67
CA LEU A 205 3.70 -0.02 -4.60
C LEU A 205 4.40 -0.44 -5.88
N GLY A 206 3.88 -1.51 -6.50
CA GLY A 206 4.24 -1.86 -7.86
C GLY A 206 3.83 -0.76 -8.84
N ARG A 207 4.51 -0.65 -9.97
CA ARG A 207 4.12 0.29 -11.03
C ARG A 207 2.81 -0.16 -11.66
N PHE A 208 1.89 0.78 -11.85
CA PHE A 208 0.65 0.57 -12.60
C PHE A 208 0.26 1.84 -13.34
N ALA A 209 -0.59 1.70 -14.36
CA ALA A 209 -1.13 2.83 -15.09
C ALA A 209 -2.17 3.57 -14.23
N VAL A 210 -1.97 4.88 -14.09
CA VAL A 210 -2.85 5.75 -13.31
C VAL A 210 -4.17 5.91 -14.05
N GLY A 211 -5.27 5.51 -13.40
CA GLY A 211 -6.61 5.62 -13.94
C GLY A 211 -7.29 6.92 -13.58
N ALA A 212 -8.58 6.85 -13.26
CA ALA A 212 -9.36 8.02 -12.88
C ALA A 212 -8.77 8.70 -11.63
N ILE A 213 -8.74 10.03 -11.65
CA ILE A 213 -8.38 10.86 -10.49
C ILE A 213 -9.59 11.70 -10.14
N ASP A 214 -10.13 11.43 -8.95
CA ASP A 214 -11.17 12.25 -8.33
C ASP A 214 -10.55 13.56 -7.83
N CYS A 215 -11.31 14.65 -7.86
CA CYS A 215 -10.85 15.95 -7.40
C CYS A 215 -12.00 16.74 -6.78
N GLN A 216 -11.82 17.09 -5.50
CA GLN A 216 -12.74 17.94 -4.75
C GLN A 216 -11.97 18.99 -3.96
N VAL A 217 -12.63 20.10 -3.64
CA VAL A 217 -12.13 21.09 -2.69
C VAL A 217 -12.87 20.92 -1.37
N THR A 218 -12.13 20.87 -0.27
CA THR A 218 -12.70 20.79 1.09
C THR A 218 -12.30 22.04 1.87
N ALA A 219 -13.28 22.68 2.52
CA ALA A 219 -13.07 23.74 3.50
C ALA A 219 -13.34 23.18 4.90
N SER A 220 -12.32 23.16 5.74
CA SER A 220 -12.41 22.76 7.15
C SER A 220 -12.41 24.04 7.99
N VAL A 221 -13.62 24.50 8.33
CA VAL A 221 -13.90 25.67 9.18
C VAL A 221 -13.67 25.35 10.67
N ASP A 222 -13.87 26.33 11.56
CA ASP A 222 -13.77 26.13 13.02
C ASP A 222 -14.60 24.93 13.49
N GLY A 223 -13.99 24.04 14.27
CA GLY A 223 -14.61 22.81 14.77
C GLY A 223 -14.74 21.68 13.73
N SER A 224 -14.18 21.82 12.53
CA SER A 224 -14.15 20.74 11.52
C SER A 224 -13.24 19.59 11.96
N TYR A 225 -13.60 18.36 11.58
CA TYR A 225 -12.82 17.13 11.81
C TYR A 225 -13.28 16.02 10.86
N PHE A 226 -12.52 14.94 10.77
CA PHE A 226 -12.96 13.70 10.13
C PHE A 226 -12.38 12.50 10.87
N LYS A 227 -13.23 11.71 11.52
CA LYS A 227 -12.82 10.56 12.34
C LYS A 227 -12.13 9.46 11.53
N VAL A 228 -11.44 8.56 12.24
CA VAL A 228 -10.67 7.45 11.67
C VAL A 228 -11.44 6.66 10.60
N HIS A 229 -10.97 6.69 9.36
CA HIS A 229 -11.59 5.99 8.23
C HIS A 229 -10.54 5.46 7.24
N THR A 230 -11.02 4.71 6.25
CA THR A 230 -10.25 4.31 5.07
C THR A 230 -10.98 4.76 3.81
N ASP A 231 -10.22 4.99 2.76
CA ASP A 231 -10.67 5.48 1.47
C ASP A 231 -10.82 4.37 0.42
N ALA A 232 -10.43 3.14 0.75
CA ALA A 232 -10.48 1.98 -0.16
C ALA A 232 -11.91 1.56 -0.57
N GLY A 233 -12.95 2.12 0.07
CA GLY A 233 -14.35 1.78 -0.19
C GLY A 233 -14.74 0.41 0.39
N VAL A 234 -16.04 0.20 0.61
CA VAL A 234 -16.57 -1.01 1.29
C VAL A 234 -16.89 -2.15 0.31
N ASN A 235 -17.16 -1.81 -0.96
CA ASN A 235 -17.71 -2.75 -1.96
C ASN A 235 -17.02 -2.68 -3.34
N GLU A 236 -15.97 -1.88 -3.50
CA GLU A 236 -15.31 -1.73 -4.80
C GLU A 236 -14.02 -2.53 -4.82
N THR A 237 -13.92 -3.44 -5.78
CA THR A 237 -12.73 -4.23 -6.06
C THR A 237 -11.55 -3.28 -6.32
N TYR A 238 -10.80 -2.92 -5.27
CA TYR A 238 -9.49 -2.26 -5.31
C TYR A 238 -9.30 -1.15 -6.37
N LYS A 239 -10.33 -0.35 -6.70
CA LYS A 239 -10.17 0.69 -7.73
C LYS A 239 -9.25 1.79 -7.24
N ARG A 240 -9.56 2.36 -6.08
CA ARG A 240 -8.77 3.41 -5.43
C ARG A 240 -7.51 2.81 -4.82
N GLN A 241 -6.36 3.22 -5.34
CA GLN A 241 -5.05 2.80 -4.86
C GLN A 241 -4.43 3.84 -3.93
N PHE A 242 -4.65 5.13 -4.22
CA PHE A 242 -4.10 6.22 -3.43
C PHE A 242 -5.15 7.20 -2.98
N THR A 243 -4.85 7.84 -1.84
CA THR A 243 -5.41 9.12 -1.45
C THR A 243 -4.35 10.19 -1.63
N TYR A 244 -4.77 11.35 -2.14
CA TYR A 244 -3.95 12.56 -2.08
C TYR A 244 -4.69 13.70 -1.37
N VAL A 245 -3.92 14.52 -0.65
CA VAL A 245 -4.44 15.73 0.01
C VAL A 245 -3.45 16.86 -0.22
N TYR A 246 -3.84 17.85 -1.02
CA TYR A 246 -3.08 19.08 -1.23
C TYR A 246 -3.60 20.18 -0.31
N TYR A 247 -2.71 20.77 0.49
CA TYR A 247 -2.99 21.77 1.50
C TYR A 247 -2.69 23.18 0.99
N PHE A 248 -3.62 24.10 1.22
CA PHE A 248 -3.43 25.52 1.00
C PHE A 248 -4.25 26.34 1.99
N ASN A 249 -3.87 27.60 2.19
CA ASN A 249 -4.48 28.50 3.16
C ASN A 249 -4.04 29.94 2.88
N ARG A 250 -4.77 30.92 3.42
CA ARG A 250 -4.28 32.30 3.45
C ARG A 250 -3.02 32.39 4.30
N GLU A 251 -2.09 33.25 3.88
CA GLU A 251 -0.94 33.63 4.71
C GLU A 251 -1.17 35.03 5.30
N PRO A 252 -0.91 35.23 6.61
CA PRO A 252 -0.49 34.22 7.59
C PRO A 252 -1.57 33.15 7.85
N LYS A 253 -1.14 31.93 8.24
CA LYS A 253 -2.02 30.79 8.50
C LYS A 253 -3.09 31.18 9.55
N GLY A 254 -4.36 31.06 9.16
CA GLY A 254 -5.51 31.48 9.96
C GLY A 254 -6.08 30.44 10.93
N PHE A 255 -5.49 29.24 10.98
CA PHE A 255 -5.98 28.11 11.77
C PHE A 255 -4.86 27.37 12.50
N THR A 256 -5.23 26.63 13.54
CA THR A 256 -4.40 25.62 14.22
C THR A 256 -5.11 24.26 14.20
N GLY A 257 -4.36 23.20 14.52
CA GLY A 257 -4.86 21.83 14.41
C GLY A 257 -5.03 21.39 12.95
N GLY A 258 -5.93 20.43 12.71
CA GLY A 258 -6.17 19.90 11.37
C GLY A 258 -5.03 19.03 10.83
N GLU A 259 -4.14 18.54 11.68
CA GLU A 259 -3.15 17.54 11.28
C GLU A 259 -3.85 16.30 10.73
N LEU A 260 -3.23 15.66 9.74
CA LEU A 260 -3.65 14.35 9.27
C LEU A 260 -2.88 13.30 10.08
N ARG A 261 -3.59 12.44 10.79
CA ARG A 261 -3.00 11.23 11.39
C ARG A 261 -3.14 10.08 10.41
N VAL A 262 -2.03 9.44 10.09
CA VAL A 262 -1.99 8.21 9.29
C VAL A 262 -1.57 7.09 10.23
N TYR A 263 -2.47 6.16 10.52
CA TYR A 263 -2.24 5.12 11.51
C TYR A 263 -1.27 4.06 10.99
N ASP A 264 -0.40 3.61 11.88
CA ASP A 264 0.43 2.44 11.65
C ASP A 264 -0.41 1.17 11.90
N ASP A 265 0.11 0.02 11.49
CA ASP A 265 -0.45 -1.29 11.85
C ASP A 265 0.52 -2.08 12.72
N THR A 266 0.06 -3.17 13.32
CA THR A 266 0.93 -4.20 13.89
C THR A 266 0.68 -5.53 13.20
N ILE A 267 1.73 -6.32 13.01
CA ILE A 267 1.56 -7.69 12.51
C ILE A 267 1.26 -8.60 13.70
N ARG A 268 0.06 -9.18 13.72
CA ARG A 268 -0.35 -10.22 14.68
C ARG A 268 -0.88 -11.42 13.91
N ASN A 269 -0.33 -12.61 14.17
CA ASN A 269 -0.69 -13.83 13.46
C ASN A 269 -0.65 -13.70 11.93
N GLY A 270 0.32 -12.93 11.41
CA GLY A 270 0.50 -12.70 9.97
C GLY A 270 -0.53 -11.77 9.33
N LYS A 271 -1.40 -11.11 10.12
CA LYS A 271 -2.38 -10.12 9.66
C LYS A 271 -2.01 -8.74 10.16
N LEU A 272 -2.31 -7.71 9.37
CA LEU A 272 -2.28 -6.32 9.82
C LEU A 272 -3.44 -6.11 10.79
N VAL A 273 -3.14 -5.54 11.95
CA VAL A 273 -4.11 -5.20 12.98
C VAL A 273 -3.87 -3.74 13.37
N ALA A 274 -4.95 -2.97 13.39
CA ALA A 274 -4.95 -1.57 13.77
C ALA A 274 -4.26 -1.34 15.12
N THR A 275 -3.53 -0.24 15.23
CA THR A 275 -2.91 0.23 16.47
C THR A 275 -3.27 1.70 16.72
N GLU A 276 -2.96 2.18 17.92
CA GLU A 276 -3.11 3.60 18.28
C GLU A 276 -1.88 4.43 17.85
N SER A 277 -0.83 3.79 17.35
CA SER A 277 0.35 4.48 16.82
C SER A 277 0.07 5.08 15.44
N TYR A 278 0.61 6.26 15.18
CA TYR A 278 0.38 7.00 13.95
C TYR A 278 1.60 7.85 13.55
N GLN A 279 1.59 8.27 12.29
CA GLN A 279 2.39 9.35 11.75
C GLN A 279 1.53 10.62 11.71
N LEU A 280 2.09 11.74 12.16
CA LEU A 280 1.41 13.04 12.16
C LEU A 280 1.92 13.86 10.96
N ILE A 281 1.00 14.26 10.10
CA ILE A 281 1.30 15.05 8.89
C ILE A 281 0.70 16.44 9.08
N GLU A 282 1.58 17.45 9.11
CA GLU A 282 1.16 18.84 9.22
C GLU A 282 0.57 19.36 7.89
N PRO A 283 -0.54 20.13 7.93
CA PRO A 283 -1.08 20.81 6.76
C PRO A 283 -0.21 22.02 6.42
N ARG A 284 0.92 21.77 5.76
CA ARG A 284 1.86 22.80 5.31
C ARG A 284 1.31 23.49 4.06
N HIS A 285 1.38 24.81 4.03
CA HIS A 285 0.90 25.60 2.90
C HIS A 285 1.61 25.18 1.60
N ASN A 286 0.85 25.03 0.51
CA ASN A 286 1.36 24.62 -0.79
C ASN A 286 2.10 23.26 -0.76
N SER A 287 1.57 22.29 0.00
CA SER A 287 2.12 20.93 0.04
C SER A 287 1.07 19.89 -0.35
N ILE A 288 1.47 18.82 -1.02
CA ILE A 288 0.62 17.65 -1.30
C ILE A 288 1.13 16.44 -0.54
N VAL A 289 0.24 15.65 0.05
CA VAL A 289 0.55 14.36 0.65
C VAL A 289 -0.11 13.24 -0.14
N PHE A 290 0.61 12.12 -0.29
CA PHE A 290 0.13 10.87 -0.88
C PHE A 290 0.32 9.71 0.08
N PHE A 291 -0.66 8.81 0.14
CA PHE A 291 -0.60 7.56 0.89
C PHE A 291 -1.58 6.54 0.29
N GLN A 292 -1.45 5.26 0.67
CA GLN A 292 -2.34 4.21 0.15
C GLN A 292 -3.76 4.38 0.69
N ALA A 293 -4.77 4.23 -0.18
CA ALA A 293 -6.18 4.47 0.18
C ALA A 293 -6.70 3.53 1.30
N ALA A 294 -6.12 2.33 1.41
CA ALA A 294 -6.50 1.34 2.42
C ALA A 294 -6.03 1.68 3.85
N ILE A 295 -5.14 2.66 4.02
CA ILE A 295 -4.59 3.00 5.33
C ILE A 295 -5.61 3.80 6.14
N MET A 296 -5.78 3.41 7.41
CA MET A 296 -6.64 4.12 8.34
C MET A 296 -6.05 5.49 8.67
N HIS A 297 -6.88 6.53 8.61
CA HIS A 297 -6.44 7.91 8.87
C HIS A 297 -7.57 8.79 9.39
N GLU A 298 -7.21 9.88 10.08
CA GLU A 298 -8.16 10.88 10.57
C GLU A 298 -7.64 12.31 10.39
N VAL A 299 -8.56 13.27 10.30
CA VAL A 299 -8.27 14.69 10.33
C VAL A 299 -8.59 15.22 11.72
N MET A 300 -7.56 15.72 12.39
CA MET A 300 -7.68 16.30 13.73
C MET A 300 -8.57 17.54 13.73
N PRO A 301 -9.19 17.88 14.88
CA PRO A 301 -10.01 19.08 14.99
C PRO A 301 -9.27 20.33 14.53
N VAL A 302 -9.96 21.14 13.71
CA VAL A 302 -9.47 22.43 13.22
C VAL A 302 -10.01 23.54 14.11
N HIS A 303 -9.13 24.46 14.51
CA HIS A 303 -9.53 25.68 15.21
C HIS A 303 -9.23 26.90 14.34
N VAL A 304 -10.26 27.71 14.05
CA VAL A 304 -10.16 28.93 13.24
C VAL A 304 -10.68 30.10 14.10
N PRO A 305 -9.81 30.80 14.85
CA PRO A 305 -10.25 31.82 15.80
C PRO A 305 -11.10 32.93 15.18
N SER A 306 -10.82 33.32 13.94
CA SER A 306 -11.57 34.38 13.25
C SER A 306 -12.96 33.93 12.79
N LYS A 307 -13.19 32.62 12.68
CA LYS A 307 -14.38 31.99 12.08
C LYS A 307 -14.70 32.44 10.65
N GLN A 308 -13.77 33.11 9.98
CA GLN A 308 -13.94 33.56 8.60
C GLN A 308 -13.58 32.42 7.65
N PHE A 309 -14.39 32.20 6.62
CA PHE A 309 -14.17 31.15 5.63
C PHE A 309 -12.76 31.19 5.04
N ARG A 310 -12.27 32.37 4.63
CA ARG A 310 -10.93 32.58 4.06
C ARG A 310 -9.76 32.16 4.97
N ASP A 311 -10.00 31.97 6.25
CA ASP A 311 -8.99 31.54 7.24
C ASP A 311 -9.03 30.04 7.52
N SER A 312 -9.93 29.31 6.86
CA SER A 312 -10.09 27.87 7.01
C SER A 312 -8.87 27.09 6.54
N ARG A 313 -8.80 25.83 7.00
CA ARG A 313 -7.91 24.83 6.42
C ARG A 313 -8.53 24.30 5.13
N PHE A 314 -7.93 24.62 4.00
CA PHE A 314 -8.39 24.15 2.70
C PHE A 314 -7.58 22.98 2.18
N THR A 315 -8.27 22.08 1.48
CA THR A 315 -7.61 21.03 0.71
C THR A 315 -8.18 20.91 -0.69
N VAL A 316 -7.33 20.58 -1.66
CA VAL A 316 -7.76 19.86 -2.86
C VAL A 316 -7.41 18.40 -2.64
N ASN A 317 -8.38 17.52 -2.63
CA ASN A 317 -8.17 16.11 -2.28
C ASN A 317 -8.97 15.20 -3.19
N GLY A 318 -8.57 13.93 -3.22
CA GLY A 318 -9.23 12.93 -4.02
C GLY A 318 -8.51 11.59 -3.98
N TRP A 319 -9.01 10.68 -4.82
CA TRP A 319 -8.51 9.33 -4.93
C TRP A 319 -7.99 9.08 -6.33
N ILE A 320 -6.96 8.25 -6.41
CA ILE A 320 -6.33 7.84 -7.66
C ILE A 320 -6.62 6.37 -7.86
N GLU A 321 -7.23 6.04 -8.98
CA GLU A 321 -7.53 4.68 -9.37
C GLU A 321 -6.39 4.03 -10.16
N ARG A 322 -6.45 2.71 -10.26
CA ARG A 322 -5.68 1.92 -11.22
C ARG A 322 -6.53 1.65 -12.47
N GLU A 323 -5.93 1.78 -13.66
CA GLU A 323 -6.52 1.32 -14.93
C GLU A 323 -6.65 -0.21 -15.02
#